data_AF-A0A1X7UXB7-F1
#
_entry.id   AF-A0A1X7UXB7-F1
#
_cell.length_a   1.000
_cell.length_b   1.000
_cell.length_c   1.000
_cell.angle_alpha   90.00
_cell.angle_beta   90.00
_cell.angle_gamma   90.00
#
_symmetry.space_group_name_H-M   'P 1'
#
loop_
_entity.id
_entity.type
_entity.pdbx_description
1 polymer ?
#
loop_
_entity_poly.entity_id
_entity_poly.type
_entity_poly.pdbx_seq_one_letter_code
_entity_poly.pdbx_strand_id
1 'polypeptide(L)'
;MAADVQDSKEKKKKILAMRMHHVLKRHCLSRKNLIVLFSLWCSISSTVPHPSSISCVERSQHWWDYIIMSTFKNKDWLENFRLSKLTSKHWCDQLRPYIQHQDTQ
;
A
#
# COMPACT_ATOMS: atom_id res chain seq x y z
N MET A 1 48.17 44.72 -20.57
CA MET A 1 46.70 44.52 -20.53
C MET A 1 46.25 43.06 -20.61
N ALA A 2 46.91 42.17 -21.37
CA ALA A 2 46.46 40.77 -21.50
C ALA A 2 46.58 39.91 -20.22
N ALA A 3 47.58 40.18 -19.36
CA ALA A 3 47.80 39.44 -18.11
C ALA A 3 46.70 39.70 -17.06
N ASP A 4 46.25 40.94 -16.92
CA ASP A 4 45.18 41.34 -15.99
C ASP A 4 43.83 40.71 -16.34
N VAL A 5 43.53 40.61 -17.64
CA VAL A 5 42.32 39.95 -18.13
C VAL A 5 42.32 38.44 -17.85
N GLN A 6 43.50 37.79 -17.89
CA GLN A 6 43.61 36.37 -17.55
C GLN A 6 43.43 36.12 -16.05
N ASP A 7 44.02 36.97 -15.20
CA ASP A 7 43.84 36.89 -13.75
C ASP A 7 42.37 37.08 -13.33
N SER A 8 41.67 38.04 -13.96
CA SER A 8 40.23 38.24 -13.74
C SER A 8 39.39 37.02 -14.14
N LYS A 9 39.72 36.36 -15.26
CA LYS A 9 39.04 35.13 -15.69
C LYS A 9 39.30 33.98 -14.72
N GLU A 10 40.51 33.86 -14.20
CA GLU A 10 40.88 32.80 -13.26
C GLU A 10 40.19 32.99 -11.89
N LYS A 11 40.12 34.23 -11.40
CA LYS A 11 39.34 34.59 -10.21
C LYS A 11 37.85 34.25 -10.38
N LYS A 12 37.26 34.58 -11.54
CA LYS A 12 35.86 34.25 -11.85
C LYS A 12 35.61 32.74 -11.90
N LYS A 13 36.52 31.95 -12.48
CA LYS A 13 36.44 30.49 -12.49
C LYS A 13 36.47 29.90 -11.08
N LYS A 14 37.38 30.40 -10.22
CA LYS A 14 37.47 29.98 -8.81
C LYS A 14 36.20 30.30 -8.03
N ILE A 15 35.64 31.50 -8.22
CA ILE A 15 34.36 31.90 -7.61
C ILE A 15 33.21 31.00 -8.10
N LEU A 16 33.16 30.71 -9.40
CA LEU A 16 32.13 29.84 -9.98
C LEU A 16 32.23 28.40 -9.44
N ALA A 17 33.44 27.86 -9.33
CA ALA A 17 33.69 26.52 -8.78
C ALA A 17 33.27 26.42 -7.30
N MET A 18 33.59 27.43 -6.48
CA MET A 18 33.15 27.49 -5.08
C MET A 18 31.62 27.55 -4.95
N ARG A 19 30.95 28.36 -5.79
CA ARG A 19 29.49 28.46 -5.81
C ARG A 19 28.85 27.14 -6.23
N MET A 20 29.37 26.49 -7.26
CA MET A 20 28.90 25.18 -7.72
C MET A 20 29.10 24.11 -6.65
N HIS A 21 30.24 24.11 -5.95
CA HIS A 21 30.48 23.21 -4.82
C HIS A 21 29.47 23.42 -3.68
N HIS A 22 29.18 24.68 -3.32
CA HIS A 22 28.15 24.99 -2.32
C HIS A 22 26.76 24.52 -2.76
N VAL A 23 26.38 24.74 -4.03
CA VAL A 23 25.09 24.30 -4.58
C VAL A 23 24.98 22.78 -4.60
N LEU A 24 26.00 22.07 -5.12
CA LEU A 24 26.05 20.60 -5.12
C LEU A 24 26.02 20.03 -3.70
N LYS A 25 26.75 20.63 -2.76
CA LYS A 25 26.74 20.26 -1.35
C LYS A 25 25.34 20.45 -0.75
N ARG A 26 24.67 21.57 -1.02
CA ARG A 26 23.27 21.84 -0.61
C ARG A 26 22.30 20.81 -1.19
N HIS A 27 22.42 20.45 -2.47
CA HIS A 27 21.59 19.41 -3.08
C HIS A 27 21.88 18.02 -2.51
N CYS A 28 23.14 17.69 -2.23
CA CYS A 28 23.51 16.41 -1.61
C CYS A 28 23.02 16.31 -0.16
N LEU A 29 23.15 17.38 0.64
CA LEU A 29 22.57 17.48 1.99
C LEU A 29 21.05 17.40 1.96
N SER A 30 20.39 18.10 1.03
CA SER A 30 18.93 18.03 0.89
C SER A 30 18.46 16.63 0.50
N ARG A 31 19.18 15.91 -0.36
CA ARG A 31 18.88 14.51 -0.70
C ARG A 31 19.11 13.57 0.49
N LYS A 32 20.19 13.75 1.26
CA LYS A 32 20.46 12.98 2.48
C LYS A 32 19.36 13.21 3.53
N ASN A 33 18.94 14.45 3.74
CA ASN A 33 17.87 14.78 4.69
C ASN A 33 16.53 14.17 4.25
N LEU A 34 16.20 14.22 2.95
CA LEU A 34 14.96 13.64 2.44
C LEU A 34 14.95 12.10 2.55
N ILE A 35 16.10 11.45 2.30
CA ILE A 35 16.27 10.00 2.53
C ILE A 35 16.11 9.68 4.03
N VAL A 36 16.73 10.43 4.94
CA VAL A 36 16.59 10.21 6.39
C VAL A 36 15.15 10.42 6.87
N LEU A 37 14.47 11.46 6.39
CA LEU A 37 13.06 11.70 6.70
C LEU A 37 12.16 10.60 6.14
N PHE A 38 12.44 10.11 4.94
CA PHE A 38 11.71 8.99 4.34
C PHE A 38 11.94 7.68 5.10
N SER A 39 13.18 7.39 5.50
CA SER A 39 13.51 6.24 6.34
C SER A 39 12.80 6.29 7.69
N LEU A 40 12.80 7.45 8.36
CA LEU A 40 12.05 7.67 9.61
C LEU A 40 10.54 7.49 9.41
N TRP A 41 9.98 8.02 8.33
CA TRP A 41 8.55 7.91 8.00
C TRP A 41 8.13 6.46 7.71
N CYS A 42 8.93 5.71 6.96
CA CYS A 42 8.70 4.29 6.71
C CYS A 42 8.75 3.48 8.02
N SER A 43 9.72 3.77 8.90
CA SER A 43 9.82 3.10 10.21
C SER A 43 8.60 3.37 11.09
N ILE A 44 8.11 4.61 11.15
CA ILE A 44 6.88 4.97 11.88
C ILE A 44 5.63 4.33 11.27
N SER A 45 5.59 4.19 9.94
CA SER A 45 4.44 3.59 9.24
C SER A 45 4.38 2.06 9.37
N SER A 46 5.53 1.41 9.61
CA SER A 46 5.64 -0.05 9.75
C SER A 46 5.18 -0.62 11.09
N THR A 47 4.93 0.23 12.10
CA THR A 47 4.44 -0.18 13.43
C THR A 47 2.93 -0.02 13.59
N VAL A 48 2.22 0.50 12.59
CA VAL A 48 0.76 0.42 12.57
C VAL A 48 0.41 -1.02 12.22
N PRO A 49 -0.23 -1.80 13.12
CA PRO A 49 -0.77 -3.08 12.73
C PRO A 49 -1.65 -2.82 11.52
N HIS A 50 -1.31 -3.40 10.37
CA HIS A 50 -2.19 -3.37 9.22
C HIS A 50 -3.41 -4.15 9.68
N PRO A 51 -4.57 -3.53 9.98
CA PRO A 51 -5.75 -4.37 10.10
C PRO A 51 -5.81 -5.06 8.74
N SER A 52 -5.80 -6.38 8.74
CA SER A 52 -6.42 -7.10 7.64
C SER A 52 -7.90 -6.69 7.69
N SER A 53 -8.19 -5.48 7.21
CA SER A 53 -9.51 -5.13 6.74
C SER A 53 -9.66 -6.04 5.53
N ILE A 54 -10.06 -7.27 5.82
CA ILE A 54 -10.83 -8.07 4.89
C ILE A 54 -11.91 -7.08 4.48
N SER A 55 -11.79 -6.56 3.28
CA SER A 55 -12.81 -5.75 2.64
C SER A 55 -14.01 -6.67 2.40
N CYS A 56 -14.66 -7.09 3.47
CA CYS A 56 -16.09 -7.34 3.48
C CYS A 56 -16.72 -5.95 3.37
N VAL A 57 -16.56 -5.31 2.20
CA VAL A 57 -17.57 -4.38 1.74
C VAL A 57 -18.86 -5.14 1.90
N GLU A 58 -19.86 -4.52 2.53
CA GLU A 58 -21.21 -5.05 2.80
C GLU A 58 -21.93 -5.59 1.54
N ARG A 59 -21.28 -5.51 0.37
CA ARG A 59 -21.56 -6.30 -0.82
C ARG A 59 -21.00 -7.73 -0.72
N SER A 60 -21.67 -8.59 0.03
CA SER A 60 -21.84 -9.99 -0.38
C SER A 60 -22.98 -10.70 0.34
N GLN A 61 -23.35 -10.25 1.53
CA GLN A 61 -24.37 -10.94 2.32
C GLN A 61 -25.75 -10.84 1.66
N HIS A 62 -26.16 -9.66 1.18
CA HIS A 62 -27.41 -9.53 0.43
C HIS A 62 -27.40 -10.35 -0.86
N TRP A 63 -26.27 -10.38 -1.60
CA TRP A 63 -26.17 -11.20 -2.81
C TRP A 63 -26.29 -12.70 -2.48
N TRP A 64 -25.62 -13.15 -1.43
CA TRP A 64 -25.67 -14.54 -1.00
C TRP A 64 -27.06 -14.93 -0.49
N ASP A 65 -27.65 -14.15 0.40
CA ASP A 65 -28.92 -14.45 1.06
C ASP A 65 -30.12 -14.30 0.13
N TYR A 66 -30.13 -13.29 -0.75
CA TYR A 66 -31.26 -13.04 -1.64
C TYR A 66 -31.07 -13.65 -3.03
N ILE A 67 -29.89 -13.61 -3.63
CA ILE A 67 -29.73 -14.15 -5.00
C ILE A 67 -29.49 -15.65 -4.91
N ILE A 68 -28.42 -16.08 -4.23
CA ILE A 68 -28.02 -17.49 -4.21
C ILE A 68 -28.98 -18.34 -3.35
N MET A 69 -29.28 -17.91 -2.13
CA MET A 69 -30.11 -18.67 -1.21
C MET A 69 -31.61 -18.61 -1.56
N SER A 70 -32.13 -17.53 -2.14
CA SER A 70 -33.57 -17.44 -2.44
C SER A 70 -33.96 -17.81 -3.88
N THR A 71 -33.10 -17.51 -4.86
CA THR A 71 -33.47 -17.64 -6.28
C THR A 71 -33.11 -19.01 -6.87
N PHE A 72 -32.01 -19.62 -6.43
CA PHE A 72 -31.50 -20.86 -7.04
C PHE A 72 -32.29 -22.08 -6.57
N LYS A 73 -32.71 -22.92 -7.52
CA LYS A 73 -33.38 -24.21 -7.28
C LYS A 73 -32.34 -25.32 -7.10
N ASN A 74 -32.75 -26.45 -6.51
CA ASN A 74 -31.83 -27.59 -6.28
C ASN A 74 -31.08 -28.07 -7.53
N LYS A 75 -31.68 -27.96 -8.72
CA LYS A 75 -31.01 -28.28 -9.98
C LYS A 75 -29.85 -27.32 -10.25
N ASP A 76 -30.07 -26.02 -10.10
CA ASP A 76 -29.04 -24.99 -10.27
C ASP A 76 -27.91 -25.17 -9.26
N TRP A 77 -28.23 -25.61 -8.04
CA TRP A 77 -27.24 -25.95 -7.01
C TRP A 77 -26.36 -27.13 -7.41
N LEU A 78 -26.95 -28.20 -7.94
CA LEU A 78 -26.21 -29.36 -8.44
C LEU A 78 -25.36 -29.00 -9.68
N GLU A 79 -25.84 -28.13 -10.57
CA GLU A 79 -25.09 -27.74 -11.76
C GLU A 79 -23.92 -26.81 -11.44
N ASN A 80 -24.13 -25.79 -10.60
CA ASN A 80 -23.11 -24.76 -10.32
C ASN A 80 -22.16 -25.18 -9.19
N PHE A 81 -22.70 -25.74 -8.11
CA PHE A 81 -21.93 -26.06 -6.91
C PHE A 81 -21.66 -27.57 -6.75
N ARG A 82 -22.27 -28.44 -7.59
CA ARG A 82 -22.14 -29.90 -7.52
C ARG A 82 -22.59 -30.50 -6.19
N LEU A 83 -23.49 -29.80 -5.51
CA LEU A 83 -23.99 -30.18 -4.20
C LEU A 83 -25.40 -29.63 -3.99
N SER A 84 -26.19 -30.31 -3.16
CA SER A 84 -27.53 -29.83 -2.83
C SER A 84 -27.45 -28.57 -1.96
N LYS A 85 -28.47 -27.70 -2.05
CA LYS A 85 -28.59 -26.52 -1.18
C LYS A 85 -28.49 -26.88 0.30
N LEU A 86 -29.10 -28.00 0.71
CA LEU A 86 -29.07 -28.48 2.08
C LEU A 86 -27.66 -28.85 2.52
N THR A 87 -26.93 -29.57 1.67
CA THR A 87 -25.53 -29.96 1.93
C THR A 87 -24.63 -28.73 2.01
N SER A 88 -24.82 -27.73 1.13
CA SER A 88 -24.09 -26.46 1.20
C SER A 88 -24.27 -25.79 2.56
N LYS A 89 -25.53 -25.62 2.97
CA LYS A 89 -25.89 -24.98 4.23
C LYS A 89 -25.28 -25.73 5.42
N HIS A 90 -25.38 -27.06 5.42
CA HIS A 90 -24.78 -27.89 6.46
C HIS A 90 -23.28 -27.64 6.60
N TRP A 91 -22.53 -27.60 5.49
CA TRP A 91 -21.09 -27.32 5.54
C TRP A 91 -20.79 -25.89 6.02
N CYS A 92 -21.54 -24.90 5.56
CA CYS A 92 -21.38 -23.53 6.04
C CYS A 92 -21.61 -23.43 7.56
N ASP A 93 -22.62 -24.10 8.09
CA ASP A 93 -22.92 -24.09 9.53
C ASP A 93 -21.83 -24.81 10.34
N GLN A 94 -21.28 -25.91 9.83
CA GLN A 94 -20.16 -26.62 10.47
C GLN A 94 -18.85 -25.83 10.46
N LEU A 95 -18.60 -25.06 9.40
CA LEU A 95 -17.37 -24.27 9.27
C LEU A 95 -17.46 -22.93 10.00
N ARG A 96 -18.67 -22.35 10.12
CA ARG A 96 -18.93 -21.05 10.77
C ARG A 96 -18.18 -20.82 12.08
N PRO A 97 -18.18 -21.73 13.08
CA PRO A 97 -17.49 -21.48 14.34
C PRO A 97 -15.96 -21.31 14.21
N TYR A 98 -15.36 -21.84 13.14
CA TYR A 98 -13.92 -21.76 12.91
C TYR A 98 -13.50 -20.56 12.06
N ILE A 99 -14.42 -20.05 11.22
CA ILE A 99 -14.14 -18.97 10.26
C ILE A 99 -14.78 -17.64 10.65
N GLN A 100 -15.76 -17.66 11.55
CA GLN A 100 -16.42 -16.45 12.03
C GLN A 100 -15.45 -15.66 12.91
N HIS A 101 -15.41 -14.34 12.69
CA HIS A 101 -14.63 -13.42 13.50
C HIS A 101 -15.00 -13.60 14.98
N GLN A 102 -14.01 -13.90 15.80
CA GLN A 102 -14.16 -13.84 17.25
C GLN A 102 -13.79 -12.44 17.69
N ASP A 103 -14.77 -11.72 18.24
CA ASP A 103 -14.53 -10.45 18.94
C ASP A 103 -13.70 -10.77 20.17
N THR A 104 -12.38 -10.76 19.99
CA THR A 104 -11.42 -10.91 21.08
C THR A 104 -11.41 -9.55 21.78
N GLN A 105 -12.09 -9.47 22.92
CA GLN A 105 -12.06 -8.29 23.80
C GLN A 105 -10.66 -8.06 24.37
#